data_AF-A0A2P2D1L6-F1
#
_entry.id   AF-A0A2P2D1L6-F1
#
_cell.length_a   1.000
_cell.length_b   1.000
_cell.length_c   1.000
_cell.angle_alpha   90.00
_cell.angle_beta   90.00
_cell.angle_gamma   90.00
#
_symmetry.space_group_name_H-M   'P 1'
#
loop_
_entity.id
_entity.type
_entity.pdbx_description
1 polymer ?
#
loop_
_entity_poly.entity_id
_entity_poly.type
_entity_poly.pdbx_seq_one_letter_code
_entity_poly.pdbx_strand_id
1 'polypeptide(L)'
;MRLQLSSAFLLLLAFSLFPKTSEPADPCSKIKSKNDQKKCYSKEYQAADKELNVTYKKIREALSDSEKEDLKKLQVLWIGYRDGICEGPMYSSDESGIETIACKTETTAERTKYLNHVWKFGTASKEGLGSYTDGFGGSLRLFRDKSSKNIQFSFEVVRGPIAHLGEVSGNWTPVKEGKWNWASTEGCKAEDPDCCLLEFQYSQNRIEVEEVSCSAYHGARAYFGGSYRYEFK
;
A
#
# COMPACT_ATOMS: atom_id res chain seq x y z
N MET A 1 -63.56 -24.42 9.21
CA MET A 1 -62.31 -24.67 9.96
C MET A 1 -61.17 -24.69 8.93
N ARG A 2 -60.42 -23.59 8.80
CA ARG A 2 -59.38 -23.42 7.76
C ARG A 2 -58.04 -23.93 8.28
N LEU A 3 -57.41 -24.86 7.56
CA LEU A 3 -56.07 -25.39 7.87
C LEU A 3 -55.02 -24.29 7.73
N GLN A 4 -54.13 -24.19 8.72
CA GLN A 4 -52.92 -23.35 8.65
C GLN A 4 -51.79 -24.15 7.96
N LEU A 5 -51.22 -23.59 6.89
CA LEU A 5 -49.95 -24.02 6.31
C LEU A 5 -48.85 -23.11 6.88
N SER A 6 -48.06 -23.64 7.80
CA SER A 6 -46.85 -22.99 8.29
C SER A 6 -45.75 -23.11 7.23
N SER A 7 -45.36 -22.00 6.61
CA SER A 7 -44.17 -21.96 5.74
C SER A 7 -42.92 -21.76 6.60
N ALA A 8 -42.13 -22.82 6.74
CA ALA A 8 -40.77 -22.73 7.29
C ALA A 8 -39.87 -22.05 6.25
N PHE A 9 -39.37 -20.85 6.57
CA PHE A 9 -38.41 -20.12 5.74
C PHE A 9 -37.00 -20.68 6.02
N LEU A 10 -36.52 -21.60 5.19
CA LEU A 10 -35.12 -22.03 5.20
C LEU A 10 -34.24 -20.88 4.70
N LEU A 11 -33.46 -20.26 5.59
CA LEU A 11 -32.35 -19.40 5.20
C LEU A 11 -31.22 -20.26 4.62
N LEU A 12 -31.05 -20.21 3.29
CA LEU A 12 -29.86 -20.71 2.60
C LEU A 12 -28.71 -19.73 2.84
N LEU A 13 -27.76 -20.08 3.72
CA LEU A 13 -26.45 -19.44 3.78
C LEU A 13 -25.69 -19.73 2.48
N ALA A 14 -25.67 -18.76 1.57
CA ALA A 14 -24.79 -18.79 0.41
C ALA A 14 -23.35 -18.55 0.87
N PHE A 15 -22.63 -19.63 1.18
CA PHE A 15 -21.18 -19.59 1.34
C PHE A 15 -20.57 -19.21 -0.03
N SER A 16 -20.10 -17.96 -0.15
CA SER A 16 -19.41 -17.49 -1.34
C SER A 16 -18.11 -18.29 -1.49
N LEU A 17 -18.10 -19.25 -2.42
CA LEU A 17 -16.89 -19.93 -2.88
C LEU A 17 -16.09 -18.92 -3.71
N PHE A 18 -15.24 -18.13 -3.06
CA PHE A 18 -14.21 -17.39 -3.77
C PHE A 18 -13.22 -18.40 -4.35
N PRO A 19 -12.94 -18.38 -5.67
CA PRO A 19 -11.92 -19.23 -6.25
C PRO A 19 -10.56 -18.85 -5.64
N LYS A 20 -9.91 -19.81 -4.95
CA LYS A 20 -8.50 -19.66 -4.59
C LYS A 20 -7.70 -19.69 -5.89
N THR A 21 -7.24 -18.53 -6.33
CA THR A 21 -6.23 -18.44 -7.38
C THR A 21 -5.00 -19.18 -6.87
N SER A 22 -4.65 -20.31 -7.50
CA SER A 22 -3.40 -21.00 -7.25
C SER A 22 -2.26 -20.10 -7.72
N GLU A 23 -1.43 -19.61 -6.80
CA GLU A 23 -0.16 -18.98 -7.20
C GLU A 23 0.65 -19.97 -8.05
N PRO A 24 1.34 -19.49 -9.11
CA PRO A 24 2.22 -20.34 -9.88
C PRO A 24 3.26 -20.96 -8.93
N ALA A 25 3.43 -22.28 -9.00
CA ALA A 25 4.37 -22.98 -8.13
C ALA A 25 5.80 -22.47 -8.36
N ASP A 26 6.40 -21.94 -7.30
CA ASP A 26 7.79 -21.47 -7.25
C ASP A 26 8.76 -22.57 -7.73
N PRO A 27 9.48 -22.37 -8.86
CA PRO A 27 10.42 -23.35 -9.38
C PRO A 27 11.63 -23.60 -8.48
N CYS A 28 12.12 -22.59 -7.75
CA CYS A 28 13.25 -22.69 -6.83
C CYS A 28 12.90 -23.52 -5.58
N SER A 29 11.63 -23.51 -5.16
CA SER A 29 11.16 -24.30 -4.02
C SER A 29 11.38 -25.82 -4.16
N LYS A 30 11.45 -26.34 -5.40
CA LYS A 30 11.59 -27.77 -5.70
C LYS A 30 13.04 -28.29 -5.63
N ILE A 31 14.02 -27.41 -5.46
CA ILE A 31 15.43 -27.78 -5.43
C ILE A 31 15.79 -28.36 -4.05
N LYS A 32 16.25 -29.62 -4.03
CA LYS A 32 16.58 -30.34 -2.77
C LYS A 32 17.83 -29.81 -2.06
N SER A 33 18.84 -29.43 -2.81
CA SER A 33 20.09 -28.88 -2.27
C SER A 33 19.85 -27.45 -1.78
N LYS A 34 19.99 -27.18 -0.47
CA LYS A 34 19.77 -25.83 0.09
C LYS A 34 20.69 -24.78 -0.52
N ASN A 35 21.93 -25.14 -0.84
CA ASN A 35 22.86 -24.24 -1.52
C ASN A 35 22.40 -23.90 -2.94
N ASP A 36 21.91 -24.89 -3.70
CA ASP A 36 21.46 -24.64 -5.07
C ASP A 36 20.09 -23.96 -5.09
N GLN A 37 19.24 -24.22 -4.10
CA GLN A 37 18.00 -23.48 -3.85
C GLN A 37 18.31 -22.00 -3.59
N LYS A 38 19.23 -21.69 -2.68
CA LYS A 38 19.66 -20.31 -2.39
C LYS A 38 20.22 -19.61 -3.63
N LYS A 39 21.03 -20.30 -4.44
CA LYS A 39 21.53 -19.77 -5.72
C LYS A 39 20.40 -19.47 -6.70
N CYS A 40 19.35 -20.30 -6.72
CA CYS A 40 18.18 -20.08 -7.56
C CYS A 40 17.47 -18.78 -7.19
N TYR A 41 17.08 -18.61 -5.92
CA TYR A 41 16.47 -17.37 -5.43
C TYR A 41 17.37 -16.14 -5.60
N SER A 42 18.68 -16.30 -5.42
CA SER A 42 19.63 -15.20 -5.66
C SER A 42 19.61 -14.71 -7.12
N LYS A 43 19.39 -15.61 -8.09
CA LYS A 43 19.25 -15.23 -9.51
C LYS A 43 17.93 -14.50 -9.77
N GLU A 44 16.84 -14.94 -9.13
CA GLU A 44 15.55 -14.24 -9.23
C GLU A 44 15.64 -12.83 -8.65
N TYR A 45 16.29 -12.68 -7.49
CA TYR A 45 16.54 -11.37 -6.90
C TYR A 45 17.37 -10.47 -7.83
N GLN A 46 18.46 -10.99 -8.40
CA GLN A 46 19.28 -10.25 -9.37
C GLN A 46 18.49 -9.82 -10.61
N ALA A 47 17.56 -10.65 -11.09
CA ALA A 47 16.70 -10.30 -12.21
C ALA A 47 15.73 -9.16 -11.84
N ALA A 48 15.06 -9.26 -10.68
CA ALA A 48 14.17 -8.22 -10.18
C ALA A 48 14.91 -6.89 -9.95
N ASP A 49 16.10 -6.93 -9.35
CA ASP A 49 16.92 -5.74 -9.11
C ASP A 49 17.38 -5.09 -10.43
N LYS A 50 17.77 -5.91 -11.42
CA LYS A 50 18.10 -5.40 -12.76
C LYS A 50 16.91 -4.70 -13.41
N GLU A 51 15.71 -5.28 -13.32
CA GLU A 51 14.48 -4.69 -13.86
C GLU A 51 14.14 -3.36 -13.18
N LEU A 52 14.23 -3.31 -11.85
CA LEU A 52 14.04 -2.09 -11.08
C LEU A 52 15.00 -0.99 -11.51
N ASN A 53 16.29 -1.32 -11.66
CA ASN A 53 17.31 -0.37 -12.07
C ASN A 53 17.10 0.16 -13.49
N VAL A 54 16.67 -0.69 -14.43
CA VAL A 54 16.29 -0.27 -15.79
C VAL A 54 15.09 0.68 -15.75
N THR A 55 14.04 0.32 -15.01
CA THR A 55 12.82 1.13 -14.86
C THR A 55 13.13 2.49 -14.23
N TYR A 56 13.91 2.49 -13.14
CA TYR A 56 14.36 3.70 -12.45
C TYR A 56 15.13 4.65 -13.38
N LYS A 57 16.08 4.13 -14.17
CA LYS A 57 16.85 4.95 -15.13
C LYS A 57 15.94 5.57 -16.18
N LYS A 58 15.07 4.76 -16.80
CA LYS A 58 14.12 5.22 -17.81
C LYS A 58 13.21 6.33 -17.29
N ILE A 59 12.68 6.19 -16.07
CA ILE A 59 11.83 7.24 -15.47
C ILE A 59 12.65 8.51 -15.25
N ARG A 60 13.86 8.39 -14.68
CA ARG A 60 14.72 9.56 -14.40
C ARG A 60 15.10 10.36 -15.64
N GLU A 61 15.23 9.73 -16.80
CA GLU A 61 15.52 10.43 -18.06
C GLU A 61 14.41 11.40 -18.47
N ALA A 62 13.16 11.14 -18.07
CA ALA A 62 12.01 11.98 -18.39
C ALA A 62 11.68 13.04 -17.33
N LEU A 63 12.42 13.08 -16.21
CA LEU A 63 12.18 13.98 -15.08
C LEU A 63 13.01 15.27 -15.18
N SER A 64 12.49 16.35 -14.59
CA SER A 64 13.29 17.54 -14.29
C SER A 64 14.36 17.23 -13.24
N ASP A 65 15.36 18.09 -13.10
CA ASP A 65 16.46 17.83 -12.15
C ASP A 65 16.01 17.81 -10.69
N SER A 66 15.01 18.63 -10.33
CA SER A 66 14.39 18.57 -9.00
C SER A 66 13.71 17.22 -8.77
N GLU A 67 12.91 16.75 -9.73
CA GLU A 67 12.20 15.48 -9.62
C GLU A 67 13.15 14.28 -9.63
N LYS A 68 14.29 14.36 -10.33
CA LYS A 68 15.34 13.33 -10.27
C LYS A 68 15.92 13.20 -8.87
N GLU A 69 16.21 14.32 -8.20
CA GLU A 69 16.73 14.29 -6.83
C GLU A 69 15.68 13.79 -5.83
N ASP A 70 14.41 14.18 -6.00
CA ASP A 70 13.33 13.68 -5.16
C ASP A 70 13.12 12.17 -5.34
N LEU A 71 13.08 11.68 -6.58
CA LEU A 71 12.97 10.24 -6.86
C LEU A 71 14.17 9.47 -6.32
N LYS A 72 15.39 10.03 -6.41
CA LYS A 72 16.59 9.43 -5.81
C LYS A 72 16.47 9.31 -4.30
N LYS A 73 16.05 10.37 -3.59
CA LYS A 73 15.83 10.32 -2.13
C LYS A 73 14.80 9.25 -1.76
N LEU A 74 13.66 9.22 -2.46
CA LEU A 74 12.62 8.21 -2.25
C LEU A 74 13.13 6.79 -2.51
N GLN A 75 13.97 6.59 -3.52
CA GLN A 75 14.53 5.28 -3.84
C GLN A 75 15.53 4.81 -2.78
N VAL A 76 16.35 5.70 -2.22
CA VAL A 76 17.25 5.39 -1.09
C VAL A 76 16.46 5.03 0.16
N LEU A 77 15.41 5.79 0.48
CA LEU A 77 14.50 5.47 1.59
C LEU A 77 13.84 4.10 1.39
N TRP A 78 13.41 3.80 0.17
CA TRP A 78 12.82 2.50 -0.17
C TRP A 78 13.80 1.33 0.00
N ILE A 79 15.08 1.50 -0.33
CA ILE A 79 16.10 0.48 -0.07
C ILE A 79 16.18 0.18 1.44
N GLY A 80 16.22 1.23 2.27
CA GLY A 80 16.21 1.06 3.73
C GLY A 80 14.94 0.39 4.24
N TYR A 81 13.77 0.74 3.68
CA TYR A 81 12.49 0.07 3.98
C TYR A 81 12.55 -1.42 3.64
N ARG A 82 12.95 -1.78 2.41
CA ARG A 82 13.09 -3.17 1.94
C ARG A 82 13.99 -3.97 2.87
N ASP A 83 15.18 -3.45 3.16
CA ASP A 83 16.15 -4.18 3.97
C ASP A 83 15.65 -4.30 5.42
N GLY A 84 15.02 -3.25 5.98
CA GLY A 84 14.43 -3.29 7.31
C GLY A 84 13.27 -4.27 7.48
N ILE A 85 12.43 -4.47 6.45
CA ILE A 85 11.38 -5.50 6.51
C ILE A 85 11.94 -6.91 6.29
N CYS A 86 12.84 -7.09 5.31
CA CYS A 86 13.31 -8.41 4.89
C CYS A 86 14.41 -9.02 5.79
N GLU A 87 15.05 -8.18 6.61
CA GLU A 87 16.03 -8.61 7.62
C GLU A 87 15.48 -8.44 9.05
N GLY A 88 14.21 -8.07 9.16
CA GLY A 88 13.53 -7.91 10.44
C GLY A 88 13.23 -9.25 11.15
N PRO A 89 12.63 -9.19 12.37
CA PRO A 89 12.37 -10.36 13.19
C PRO A 89 11.60 -11.49 12.49
N MET A 90 10.73 -11.16 11.52
CA MET A 90 9.94 -12.13 10.76
C MET A 90 10.79 -13.10 9.93
N TYR A 91 11.97 -12.66 9.47
CA TYR A 91 12.87 -13.45 8.63
C TYR A 91 14.19 -13.81 9.32
N SER A 92 14.48 -13.19 10.47
CA SER A 92 15.77 -13.34 11.16
C SER A 92 16.08 -14.76 11.67
N SER A 93 15.06 -15.63 11.77
CA SER A 93 15.23 -17.03 12.17
C SER A 93 15.64 -17.97 11.03
N ASP A 94 15.59 -17.51 9.77
CA ASP A 94 16.03 -18.32 8.63
C ASP A 94 17.55 -18.27 8.47
N GLU A 95 18.24 -19.25 9.06
CA GLU A 95 19.70 -19.41 8.91
C GLU A 95 20.14 -19.66 7.45
N SER A 96 19.24 -20.13 6.58
CA SER A 96 19.56 -20.33 5.17
C SER A 96 19.63 -19.01 4.40
N GLY A 97 18.95 -17.97 4.88
CA GLY A 97 18.80 -16.67 4.23
C GLY A 97 18.00 -16.72 2.92
N ILE A 98 17.28 -17.81 2.66
CA ILE A 98 16.44 -17.98 1.48
C ILE A 98 15.21 -17.07 1.60
N GLU A 99 14.58 -17.02 2.77
CA GLU A 99 13.38 -16.22 3.00
C GLU A 99 13.66 -14.72 2.89
N THR A 100 14.81 -14.26 3.41
CA THR A 100 15.29 -12.89 3.20
C THR A 100 15.46 -12.57 1.71
N ILE A 101 16.05 -13.48 0.93
CA ILE A 101 16.24 -13.26 -0.52
C ILE A 101 14.89 -13.22 -1.24
N ALA A 102 13.96 -14.12 -0.88
CA ALA A 102 12.61 -14.14 -1.44
C ALA A 102 11.86 -12.83 -1.13
N CYS A 103 11.86 -12.38 0.13
CA CYS A 103 11.28 -11.09 0.52
C CYS A 103 11.87 -9.92 -0.27
N LYS A 104 13.21 -9.87 -0.41
CA LYS A 104 13.87 -8.81 -1.18
C LYS A 104 13.46 -8.86 -2.64
N THR A 105 13.27 -10.05 -3.21
CA THR A 105 12.83 -10.26 -4.60
C THR A 105 11.43 -9.71 -4.80
N GLU A 106 10.47 -10.13 -3.97
CA GLU A 106 9.07 -9.69 -4.03
C GLU A 106 8.96 -8.17 -3.84
N THR A 107 9.58 -7.64 -2.79
CA THR A 107 9.57 -6.20 -2.50
C THR A 107 10.16 -5.37 -3.65
N THR A 108 11.22 -5.89 -4.29
CA THR A 108 11.86 -5.24 -5.46
C THR A 108 10.96 -5.29 -6.69
N ALA A 109 10.28 -6.40 -6.94
CA ALA A 109 9.30 -6.52 -8.02
C ALA A 109 8.11 -5.57 -7.81
N GLU A 110 7.57 -5.50 -6.58
CA GLU A 110 6.50 -4.55 -6.24
C GLU A 110 6.93 -3.10 -6.39
N ARG A 111 8.20 -2.77 -6.08
CA ARG A 111 8.71 -1.42 -6.34
C ARG A 111 8.75 -1.07 -7.82
N THR A 112 9.13 -2.02 -8.67
CA THR A 112 9.09 -1.82 -10.13
C THR A 112 7.66 -1.57 -10.60
N LYS A 113 6.66 -2.32 -10.09
CA LYS A 113 5.25 -2.08 -10.38
C LYS A 113 4.79 -0.70 -9.91
N TYR A 114 5.11 -0.34 -8.67
CA TYR A 114 4.84 0.98 -8.10
C TYR A 114 5.37 2.08 -9.04
N LEU A 115 6.66 2.06 -9.38
CA LEU A 115 7.27 3.07 -10.24
C LEU A 115 6.54 3.17 -11.60
N ASN A 116 6.19 2.04 -12.20
CA ASN A 116 5.43 2.02 -13.46
C ASN A 116 3.99 2.55 -13.34
N HIS A 117 3.36 2.41 -12.17
CA HIS A 117 1.99 2.89 -11.95
C HIS A 117 1.92 4.36 -11.59
N VAL A 118 2.86 4.88 -10.81
CA VAL A 118 2.77 6.25 -10.25
C VAL A 118 3.59 7.30 -11.00
N TRP A 119 4.49 6.88 -11.89
CA TRP A 119 5.28 7.77 -12.79
C TRP A 119 4.83 7.71 -14.26
N LYS A 120 3.57 7.35 -14.52
CA LYS A 120 2.96 7.63 -15.83
C LYS A 120 2.66 9.13 -15.92
N PHE A 121 3.03 9.76 -17.03
CA PHE A 121 2.62 11.13 -17.35
C PHE A 121 1.15 11.13 -17.79
N GLY A 122 0.24 10.99 -16.83
CA GLY A 122 -1.20 11.08 -17.01
C GLY A 122 -1.79 12.15 -16.11
N THR A 123 -3.00 12.61 -16.42
CA THR A 123 -3.77 13.46 -15.52
C THR A 123 -4.61 12.58 -14.61
N ALA A 124 -4.53 12.81 -13.29
CA ALA A 124 -5.46 12.23 -12.34
C ALA A 124 -6.89 12.70 -12.66
N SER A 125 -7.91 12.02 -12.13
CA SER A 125 -9.29 12.44 -12.37
C SER A 125 -9.51 13.88 -11.86
N LYS A 126 -10.38 14.64 -12.53
CA LYS A 126 -10.62 16.06 -12.17
C LYS A 126 -11.09 16.25 -10.71
N GLU A 127 -11.71 15.22 -10.13
CA GLU A 127 -12.19 15.19 -8.74
C GLU A 127 -11.19 14.51 -7.79
N GLY A 128 -10.02 14.09 -8.26
CA GLY A 128 -9.03 13.35 -7.48
C GLY A 128 -9.45 11.92 -7.12
N LEU A 129 -10.61 11.45 -7.56
CA LEU A 129 -11.07 10.07 -7.36
C LEU A 129 -10.09 9.06 -7.96
N GLY A 130 -9.78 8.01 -7.20
CA GLY A 130 -8.86 6.95 -7.60
C GLY A 130 -8.13 6.33 -6.40
N SER A 131 -7.12 5.53 -6.70
CA SER A 131 -6.21 4.94 -5.71
C SER A 131 -4.90 5.69 -5.71
N TYR A 132 -4.31 5.83 -4.54
CA TYR A 132 -3.01 6.43 -4.33
C TYR A 132 -2.19 5.53 -3.41
N THR A 133 -0.88 5.50 -3.61
CA THR A 133 0.03 4.73 -2.77
C THR A 133 1.32 5.51 -2.52
N ASP A 134 1.89 5.34 -1.34
CA ASP A 134 3.21 5.89 -1.00
C ASP A 134 4.36 4.98 -1.46
N GLY A 135 4.06 3.72 -1.82
CA GLY A 135 5.06 2.71 -2.16
C GLY A 135 5.84 2.15 -0.97
N PHE A 136 5.36 2.41 0.26
CA PHE A 136 5.92 1.95 1.54
C PHE A 136 4.87 1.17 2.37
N GLY A 137 3.85 0.63 1.70
CA GLY A 137 2.77 -0.13 2.34
C GLY A 137 1.52 0.69 2.69
N GLY A 138 1.46 1.96 2.30
CA GLY A 138 0.26 2.78 2.40
C GLY A 138 -0.58 2.79 1.13
N SER A 139 -1.90 2.72 1.32
CA SER A 139 -2.94 2.81 0.29
C SER A 139 -4.01 3.80 0.72
N LEU A 140 -4.26 4.82 -0.10
CA LEU A 140 -5.31 5.80 0.08
C LEU A 140 -6.25 5.74 -1.12
N ARG A 141 -7.53 5.52 -0.90
CA ARG A 141 -8.54 5.46 -1.95
C ARG A 141 -9.57 6.55 -1.78
N LEU A 142 -9.77 7.36 -2.82
CA LEU A 142 -10.82 8.36 -2.92
C LEU A 142 -11.95 7.84 -3.81
N PHE A 143 -13.17 7.77 -3.27
CA PHE A 143 -14.32 7.21 -3.98
C PHE A 143 -15.62 7.92 -3.63
N ARG A 144 -16.57 7.92 -4.57
CA ARG A 144 -17.90 8.47 -4.36
C ARG A 144 -18.77 7.43 -3.65
N ASP A 145 -19.30 7.80 -2.48
CA ASP A 145 -20.29 6.99 -1.80
C ASP A 145 -21.56 6.87 -2.65
N LYS A 146 -22.09 5.65 -2.76
CA LYS A 146 -23.21 5.36 -3.66
C LYS A 146 -24.49 6.03 -3.18
N SER A 147 -24.65 6.17 -1.87
CA SER A 147 -25.88 6.65 -1.23
C SER A 147 -25.95 8.17 -1.15
N SER A 148 -24.92 8.82 -0.62
CA SER A 148 -24.85 10.26 -0.37
C SER A 148 -24.30 11.06 -1.55
N LYS A 149 -23.61 10.40 -2.49
CA LYS A 149 -22.80 11.04 -3.56
C LYS A 149 -21.62 11.89 -3.06
N ASN A 150 -21.40 11.95 -1.75
CA ASN A 150 -20.22 12.57 -1.15
C ASN A 150 -18.98 11.74 -1.46
N ILE A 151 -17.82 12.39 -1.52
CA ILE A 151 -16.55 11.70 -1.66
C ILE A 151 -16.12 11.23 -0.26
N GLN A 152 -15.66 10.00 -0.18
CA GLN A 152 -15.08 9.37 0.99
C GLN A 152 -13.62 9.01 0.68
N PHE A 153 -12.81 8.93 1.71
CA PHE A 153 -11.52 8.27 1.66
C PHE A 153 -11.54 6.98 2.49
N SER A 154 -10.79 5.98 2.03
CA SER A 154 -10.39 4.82 2.82
C SER A 154 -8.88 4.77 2.84
N PHE A 155 -8.31 4.64 4.02
CA PHE A 155 -6.88 4.68 4.24
C PHE A 155 -6.45 3.40 4.95
N GLU A 156 -5.56 2.65 4.33
CA GLU A 156 -5.01 1.40 4.86
C GLU A 156 -3.48 1.47 4.80
N VAL A 157 -2.83 1.03 5.87
CA VAL A 157 -1.37 0.98 5.96
C VAL A 157 -0.93 -0.34 6.57
N VAL A 158 0.04 -0.98 5.92
CA VAL A 158 0.74 -2.17 6.44
C VAL A 158 2.22 -1.86 6.47
N ARG A 159 2.79 -1.70 7.66
CA ARG A 159 4.17 -1.20 7.81
C ARG A 159 5.00 -1.96 8.81
N GLY A 160 6.31 -1.92 8.59
CA GLY A 160 7.32 -2.44 9.49
C GLY A 160 7.44 -3.96 9.47
N PRO A 161 8.45 -4.50 10.17
CA PRO A 161 8.83 -5.90 10.04
C PRO A 161 7.89 -6.90 10.73
N ILE A 162 6.86 -6.42 11.44
CA ILE A 162 5.82 -7.24 12.08
C ILE A 162 4.45 -6.94 11.44
N ALA A 163 4.43 -6.29 10.27
CA ALA A 163 3.20 -5.97 9.52
C ALA A 163 2.13 -5.28 10.39
N HIS A 164 2.51 -4.21 11.09
CA HIS A 164 1.54 -3.41 11.84
C HIS A 164 0.50 -2.85 10.87
N LEU A 165 -0.76 -2.89 11.29
CA LEU A 165 -1.90 -2.45 10.50
C LEU A 165 -2.41 -1.12 11.01
N GLY A 166 -2.92 -0.30 10.10
CA GLY A 166 -3.69 0.90 10.41
C GLY A 166 -4.80 1.06 9.38
N GLU A 167 -5.98 1.45 9.86
CA GLU A 167 -7.13 1.73 9.01
C GLU A 167 -7.85 2.98 9.50
N VAL A 168 -8.16 3.89 8.59
CA VAL A 168 -9.04 5.01 8.88
C VAL A 168 -9.83 5.40 7.64
N SER A 169 -11.10 5.73 7.81
CA SER A 169 -11.98 6.18 6.73
C SER A 169 -12.73 7.43 7.16
N GLY A 170 -13.13 8.23 6.18
CA GLY A 170 -13.81 9.48 6.46
C GLY A 170 -14.25 10.23 5.22
N ASN A 171 -14.98 11.32 5.46
CA ASN A 171 -15.42 12.21 4.41
C ASN A 171 -14.24 12.94 3.77
N TRP A 172 -14.29 13.09 2.46
CA TRP A 172 -13.33 13.86 1.67
C TRP A 172 -14.03 15.06 1.03
N THR A 173 -13.59 16.27 1.38
CA THR A 173 -14.25 17.51 0.96
C THR A 173 -13.44 18.44 0.03
N PRO A 174 -12.14 18.25 -0.30
CA PRO A 174 -11.46 19.20 -1.17
C PRO A 174 -11.92 19.04 -2.64
N VAL A 175 -12.42 20.14 -3.19
CA VAL A 175 -12.84 20.28 -4.60
C VAL A 175 -11.69 20.81 -5.47
N LYS A 176 -10.59 21.26 -4.84
CA LYS A 176 -9.43 21.88 -5.48
C LYS A 176 -8.15 21.43 -4.78
N GLU A 177 -7.02 21.59 -5.47
CA GLU A 177 -5.70 21.50 -4.86
C GLU A 177 -5.61 22.46 -3.66
N GLY A 178 -4.92 22.03 -2.61
CA GLY A 178 -4.83 22.79 -1.36
C GLY A 178 -4.61 21.92 -0.15
N LYS A 179 -4.61 22.59 1.02
CA LYS A 179 -4.50 21.95 2.32
C LYS A 179 -5.88 21.68 2.91
N TRP A 180 -6.03 20.55 3.58
CA TRP A 180 -7.27 20.10 4.16
C TRP A 180 -7.00 19.33 5.45
N ASN A 181 -7.74 19.63 6.51
CA ASN A 181 -7.62 18.93 7.78
C ASN A 181 -8.87 18.07 7.98
N TRP A 182 -8.66 16.84 8.41
CA TRP A 182 -9.72 15.91 8.74
C TRP A 182 -9.53 15.39 10.16
N ALA A 183 -10.62 15.34 10.90
CA ALA A 183 -10.70 14.79 12.24
C ALA A 183 -11.72 13.67 12.28
N SER A 184 -11.41 12.57 12.99
CA SER A 184 -12.32 11.45 13.18
C SER A 184 -13.52 11.80 14.07
N THR A 185 -13.36 12.77 14.96
CA THR A 185 -14.38 13.28 15.88
C THR A 185 -14.35 14.81 15.94
N GLU A 186 -15.49 15.43 16.23
CA GLU A 186 -15.57 16.88 16.38
C GLU A 186 -14.73 17.35 17.59
N GLY A 187 -13.88 18.36 17.38
CA GLY A 187 -13.04 18.91 18.43
C GLY A 187 -11.75 18.13 18.74
N CYS A 188 -11.43 17.09 17.96
CA CYS A 188 -10.19 16.33 18.06
C CYS A 188 -8.94 17.23 18.05
N LYS A 189 -8.05 17.05 19.03
CA LYS A 189 -6.78 17.78 19.14
C LYS A 189 -5.58 16.84 19.00
N ALA A 190 -4.40 17.43 18.81
CA ALA A 190 -3.15 16.69 18.69
C ALA A 190 -2.83 15.88 19.97
N GLU A 191 -3.31 16.33 21.13
CA GLU A 191 -3.06 15.68 22.41
C GLU A 191 -4.06 14.55 22.73
N ASP A 192 -5.15 14.43 21.96
CA ASP A 192 -6.17 13.41 22.18
C ASP A 192 -5.70 12.08 21.56
N PRO A 193 -5.48 11.03 22.37
CA PRO A 193 -4.97 9.75 21.87
C PRO A 193 -6.04 8.93 21.13
N ASP A 194 -7.31 9.20 21.43
CA ASP A 194 -8.47 8.42 21.01
C ASP A 194 -9.09 8.89 19.67
N CYS A 195 -8.60 10.00 19.12
CA CYS A 195 -9.05 10.52 17.84
C CYS A 195 -7.93 10.49 16.79
N CYS A 196 -8.32 10.64 15.52
CA CYS A 196 -7.39 10.71 14.41
C CYS A 196 -7.52 12.07 13.72
N LEU A 197 -6.40 12.78 13.65
CA LEU A 197 -6.23 14.08 13.01
C LEU A 197 -5.18 13.94 11.90
N LEU A 198 -5.64 14.13 10.67
CA LEU A 198 -4.82 14.07 9.47
C LEU A 198 -4.87 15.42 8.75
N GLU A 199 -3.70 15.88 8.32
CA GLU A 199 -3.59 16.99 7.38
C GLU A 199 -3.20 16.46 6.01
N PHE A 200 -3.94 16.89 5.00
CA PHE A 200 -3.74 16.52 3.61
C PHE A 200 -3.30 17.74 2.83
N GLN A 201 -2.33 17.58 1.95
CA GLN A 201 -2.00 18.56 0.91
C GLN A 201 -2.13 17.90 -0.46
N TYR A 202 -3.20 18.24 -1.17
CA TYR A 202 -3.49 17.72 -2.50
C TYR A 202 -2.91 18.62 -3.60
N SER A 203 -2.14 18.04 -4.52
CA SER A 203 -1.57 18.70 -5.69
C SER A 203 -1.49 17.72 -6.87
N GLN A 204 -2.14 18.04 -7.99
CA GLN A 204 -2.12 17.27 -9.24
C GLN A 204 -2.43 15.77 -9.08
N ASN A 205 -1.39 14.93 -9.01
CA ASN A 205 -1.47 13.48 -8.88
C ASN A 205 -0.88 12.99 -7.54
N ARG A 206 -0.74 13.88 -6.56
CA ARG A 206 -0.11 13.62 -5.28
C ARG A 206 -0.92 14.17 -4.12
N ILE A 207 -0.98 13.40 -3.04
CA ILE A 207 -1.53 13.80 -1.75
C ILE A 207 -0.41 13.59 -0.73
N GLU A 208 0.12 14.67 -0.18
CA GLU A 208 0.97 14.59 1.01
C GLU A 208 0.06 14.46 2.23
N VAL A 209 0.37 13.52 3.11
CA VAL A 209 -0.37 13.27 4.34
C VAL A 209 0.58 13.50 5.51
N GLU A 210 0.17 14.37 6.42
CA GLU A 210 0.77 14.53 7.73
C GLU A 210 -0.18 13.95 8.78
N GLU A 211 0.34 13.07 9.61
CA GLU A 211 -0.39 12.51 10.74
C GLU A 211 -0.08 13.35 11.98
N VAL A 212 -1.08 14.05 12.51
CA VAL A 212 -0.91 14.90 13.70
C VAL A 212 -1.11 14.08 14.96
N SER A 213 -2.17 13.26 15.00
CA SER A 213 -2.41 12.26 16.06
C SER A 213 -3.37 11.22 15.53
N CYS A 214 -2.98 9.94 15.45
CA CYS A 214 -3.90 8.84 15.07
C CYS A 214 -3.60 7.54 15.81
N SER A 215 -2.97 7.61 16.99
CA SER A 215 -2.39 6.43 17.65
C SER A 215 -3.38 5.28 17.92
N ALA A 216 -4.66 5.58 18.17
CA ALA A 216 -5.70 4.58 18.36
C ALA A 216 -6.11 3.82 17.07
N TYR A 217 -5.71 4.32 15.89
CA TYR A 217 -6.15 3.82 14.58
C TYR A 217 -5.11 2.94 13.88
N HIS A 218 -3.93 2.75 14.49
CA HIS A 218 -2.88 1.94 13.90
C HIS A 218 -1.91 1.35 14.95
N GLY A 219 -1.22 0.27 14.58
CA GLY A 219 -0.12 -0.27 15.38
C GLY A 219 1.11 0.65 15.39
N ALA A 220 2.07 0.40 16.30
CA ALA A 220 3.20 1.29 16.62
C ALA A 220 4.11 1.77 15.46
N ARG A 221 3.99 1.23 14.26
CA ARG A 221 4.76 1.65 13.07
C ARG A 221 3.92 1.86 11.82
N ALA A 222 2.59 1.77 11.94
CA ALA A 222 1.64 1.84 10.85
C ALA A 222 1.07 3.26 10.70
N TYR A 223 1.96 4.25 10.71
CA TYR A 223 1.59 5.65 10.52
C TYR A 223 0.94 5.88 9.15
N PHE A 224 -0.01 6.80 9.06
CA PHE A 224 -0.67 7.23 7.82
C PHE A 224 0.12 8.29 7.07
N GLY A 225 1.09 8.95 7.71
CA GLY A 225 1.90 10.00 7.11
C GLY A 225 2.74 9.50 5.93
N GLY A 226 2.80 10.27 4.84
CA GLY A 226 3.56 9.92 3.64
C GLY A 226 3.18 10.71 2.39
N SER A 227 3.89 10.40 1.30
CA SER A 227 3.68 11.02 -0.02
C SER A 227 2.97 10.05 -0.95
N TYR A 228 1.64 10.21 -1.08
CA TYR A 228 0.78 9.30 -1.81
C TYR A 228 0.62 9.75 -3.25
N ARG A 229 0.96 8.88 -4.20
CA ARG A 229 0.88 9.16 -5.63
C ARG A 229 -0.23 8.37 -6.29
N TYR A 230 -0.92 9.00 -7.23
CA TYR A 230 -2.02 8.41 -7.96
C TYR A 230 -1.57 7.17 -8.75
N GLU A 231 -2.27 6.07 -8.59
CA GLU A 231 -2.02 4.82 -9.31
C GLU A 231 -2.73 4.82 -10.67
N PHE A 232 -1.95 5.06 -11.72
CA PHE A 232 -2.47 4.99 -13.08
C PHE A 232 -2.65 3.54 -13.51
N LYS A 233 -3.88 3.21 -13.91
CA LYS A 233 -4.20 1.93 -14.57
C LYS A 233 -3.46 1.78 -15.90
#